data_AF-A0A966PS91-F1
#
_entry.id   AF-A0A966PS91-F1
#
_cell.length_a   1.000
_cell.length_b   1.000
_cell.length_c   1.000
_cell.angle_alpha   90.00
_cell.angle_beta   90.00
_cell.angle_gamma   90.00
#
_symmetry.space_group_name_H-M   'P 1'
#
loop_
_entity.id
_entity.type
_entity.pdbx_description
1 polymer ?
#
loop_
_entity_poly.entity_id
_entity_poly.type
_entity_poly.pdbx_seq_one_letter_code
_entity_poly.pdbx_strand_id
1 'polypeptide(L)'
;MNDFCLAPWTHTYISPQGERRLCCASREPAQNFKQYIDTDAADGEFKPLTLEEWWNGEHVRKIRRKWLSGQVPKECEVCDKKLLNTSVYRDYFGHLFGHLRGDIISSTDNEGYTTLTPISWDYRYSNVCNFKCRMCGDMLSSAWEVEVRKNDMVDLNNPKNYWMQPKNRHAIRDFTRDVVIPEFRQAIENKNVREIYWVGGEPLLYDEHWTFMRRIIELGYAEQVRVRYNTNLSYIKDKDGTLWDLLQHFPHWEICASLDGTGDIGEYIRSGLNYNDWIDNFKQGIQQQRHPRQMRIDFTLTLPGLYDLANIICLADTLNVSLLSKVVFAFSPDILLSPLALPRNILISFIEDIQESIKPLITPRTQSLWDVLEHLKTRPTFEEQFPHTFKQEAINGKRHILKLEYIRKDVKIKIENILTGDVLDWWNNI
;
A
#
# COMPACT_ATOMS: atom_id res chain seq x y z
N MET A 1 -28.02 6.37 -14.47
CA MET A 1 -27.54 5.15 -13.78
C MET A 1 -26.06 4.86 -14.14
N ASN A 2 -25.15 5.83 -14.02
CA ASN A 2 -23.75 5.67 -14.46
C ASN A 2 -22.70 5.75 -13.34
N ASP A 3 -23.12 5.91 -12.09
CA ASP A 3 -22.22 6.17 -10.96
C ASP A 3 -22.13 4.97 -10.00
N PHE A 4 -21.61 3.85 -10.51
CA PHE A 4 -21.26 2.68 -9.69
C PHE A 4 -19.78 2.33 -9.87
N CYS A 5 -19.18 1.74 -8.82
CA CYS A 5 -17.80 1.27 -8.87
C CYS A 5 -17.67 0.09 -9.83
N LEU A 6 -16.67 0.10 -10.71
CA LEU A 6 -16.46 -0.98 -11.70
C LEU A 6 -15.59 -2.13 -11.17
N ALA A 7 -14.95 -1.97 -10.01
CA ALA A 7 -14.11 -3.01 -9.40
C ALA A 7 -14.82 -4.38 -9.28
N PRO A 8 -16.08 -4.49 -8.82
CA PRO A 8 -16.77 -5.77 -8.68
C PRO A 8 -16.92 -6.58 -9.98
N TRP A 9 -16.69 -5.97 -11.15
CA TRP A 9 -16.83 -6.62 -12.47
C TRP A 9 -15.52 -6.70 -13.25
N THR A 10 -14.46 -6.01 -12.81
CA THR A 10 -13.23 -5.86 -13.60
C THR A 10 -11.97 -6.22 -12.83
N HIS A 11 -11.98 -6.11 -11.50
CA HIS A 11 -10.79 -6.17 -10.66
C HIS A 11 -10.82 -7.34 -9.69
N THR A 12 -9.70 -8.04 -9.56
CA THR A 12 -9.50 -9.10 -8.56
C THR A 12 -8.29 -8.79 -7.68
N TYR A 13 -8.46 -9.04 -6.38
CA TYR A 13 -7.45 -8.81 -5.35
C TYR A 13 -7.22 -10.09 -4.53
N ILE A 14 -5.97 -10.34 -4.16
CA ILE A 14 -5.65 -11.28 -3.09
C ILE A 14 -4.49 -10.77 -2.23
N SER A 15 -4.63 -10.88 -0.91
CA SER A 15 -3.59 -10.51 0.05
C SER A 15 -2.44 -11.53 0.09
N PRO A 16 -1.27 -11.18 0.66
CA PRO A 16 -0.17 -12.13 0.91
C PRO A 16 -0.55 -13.34 1.77
N GLN A 17 -1.62 -13.21 2.56
CA GLN A 17 -2.15 -14.27 3.42
C GLN A 17 -3.26 -15.10 2.75
N GLY A 18 -3.47 -14.94 1.43
CA GLY A 18 -4.45 -15.72 0.66
C GLY A 18 -5.90 -15.28 0.86
N GLU A 19 -6.13 -14.04 1.30
CA GLU A 19 -7.48 -13.51 1.54
C GLU A 19 -8.00 -12.72 0.34
N ARG A 20 -9.21 -13.04 -0.11
CA ARG A 20 -9.91 -12.35 -1.19
C ARG A 20 -10.70 -11.19 -0.63
N ARG A 21 -10.71 -10.07 -1.36
CA ARG A 21 -11.50 -8.88 -1.07
C ARG A 21 -11.95 -8.21 -2.34
N LEU A 22 -12.91 -7.28 -2.21
CA LEU A 22 -13.38 -6.51 -3.36
C LEU A 22 -12.26 -5.67 -3.99
N CYS A 23 -11.44 -5.03 -3.16
CA CYS A 23 -10.21 -4.35 -3.55
C CYS A 23 -9.31 -4.14 -2.34
N CYS A 24 -8.08 -3.64 -2.52
CA CYS A 24 -7.18 -3.40 -1.40
C CYS A 24 -7.64 -2.31 -0.41
N ALA A 25 -8.69 -1.54 -0.76
CA ALA A 25 -9.23 -0.45 0.06
C ALA A 25 -10.61 -0.78 0.66
N SER A 26 -11.16 -1.97 0.41
CA SER A 26 -12.45 -2.34 0.98
C SER A 26 -12.34 -2.64 2.47
N ARG A 27 -13.37 -2.25 3.22
CA ARG A 27 -13.50 -2.55 4.65
C ARG A 27 -14.46 -3.71 4.84
N GLU A 28 -13.88 -4.88 5.03
CA GLU A 28 -14.61 -6.15 5.15
C GLU A 28 -14.27 -6.78 6.51
N PRO A 29 -15.09 -7.71 7.03
CA PRO A 29 -14.64 -8.62 8.09
C PRO A 29 -13.48 -9.46 7.57
N ALA A 30 -12.54 -9.81 8.46
CA ALA A 30 -11.49 -10.75 8.10
C ALA A 30 -12.09 -12.10 7.71
N GLN A 31 -11.62 -12.68 6.61
CA GLN A 31 -11.99 -14.04 6.20
C GLN A 31 -11.20 -15.09 6.99
N ASN A 32 -9.88 -14.92 7.07
CA ASN A 32 -8.97 -15.91 7.65
C ASN A 32 -8.20 -15.34 8.85
N PHE A 33 -7.56 -14.18 8.64
CA PHE A 33 -6.68 -13.56 9.63
C PHE A 33 -6.96 -12.07 9.69
N LYS A 34 -7.00 -11.52 10.91
CA LYS A 34 -7.28 -10.10 11.10
C LYS A 34 -6.13 -9.24 10.58
N GLN A 35 -6.39 -8.45 9.55
CA GLN A 35 -5.56 -7.37 9.03
C GLN A 35 -5.97 -6.01 9.62
N TYR A 36 -5.18 -4.98 9.36
CA TYR A 36 -5.34 -3.65 9.95
C TYR A 36 -6.62 -2.91 9.52
N ILE A 37 -7.16 -3.22 8.34
CA ILE A 37 -8.32 -2.53 7.75
C ILE A 37 -9.64 -3.28 8.01
N ASP A 38 -9.58 -4.49 8.57
CA ASP A 38 -10.75 -5.31 8.84
C ASP A 38 -11.70 -4.67 9.86
N THR A 39 -13.00 -4.90 9.67
CA THR A 39 -14.01 -4.46 10.64
C THR A 39 -14.07 -5.39 11.84
N ASP A 40 -13.83 -6.69 11.64
CA ASP A 40 -13.98 -7.75 12.64
C ASP A 40 -12.90 -8.83 12.50
N ALA A 41 -12.67 -9.61 13.56
CA ALA A 41 -11.71 -10.72 13.54
C ALA A 41 -12.35 -12.00 12.97
N ALA A 42 -11.54 -12.82 12.29
CA ALA A 42 -11.89 -14.18 11.89
C ALA A 42 -11.60 -15.18 13.04
N ASP A 43 -12.01 -16.44 12.85
CA ASP A 43 -11.70 -17.55 13.77
C ASP A 43 -10.23 -17.96 13.75
N GLY A 44 -9.46 -17.49 12.76
CA GLY A 44 -8.05 -17.82 12.62
C GLY A 44 -7.73 -19.01 11.75
N GLU A 45 -8.75 -19.66 11.19
CA GLU A 45 -8.58 -20.80 10.32
C GLU A 45 -8.37 -20.34 8.88
N PHE A 46 -7.40 -20.96 8.20
CA PHE A 46 -7.17 -20.68 6.80
C PHE A 46 -8.22 -21.40 5.93
N LYS A 47 -9.19 -20.63 5.41
CA LYS A 47 -10.31 -21.08 4.56
C LYS A 47 -10.32 -20.26 3.26
N PRO A 48 -9.28 -20.40 2.39
CA PRO A 48 -9.17 -19.59 1.18
C PRO A 48 -10.27 -19.94 0.17
N LEU A 49 -10.54 -18.99 -0.73
CA LEU A 49 -11.44 -19.19 -1.87
C LEU A 49 -10.66 -19.05 -3.18
N THR A 50 -10.90 -19.97 -4.11
CA THR A 50 -10.49 -19.82 -5.49
C THR A 50 -11.14 -18.57 -6.11
N LEU A 51 -10.57 -18.07 -7.21
CA LEU A 51 -11.15 -16.96 -7.96
C LEU A 51 -12.56 -17.29 -8.45
N GLU A 52 -12.81 -18.52 -8.88
CA GLU A 52 -14.13 -18.96 -9.35
C GLU A 52 -15.18 -18.88 -8.24
N GLU A 53 -14.87 -19.42 -7.05
CA GLU A 53 -15.75 -19.37 -5.88
C GLU A 53 -15.99 -17.93 -5.40
N TRP A 54 -14.97 -17.08 -5.46
CA TRP A 54 -15.07 -15.69 -5.06
C TRP A 54 -15.87 -14.84 -6.05
N TRP A 55 -15.57 -14.94 -7.34
CA TRP A 55 -16.00 -13.98 -8.36
C TRP A 55 -17.52 -13.90 -8.54
N ASN A 56 -18.21 -15.03 -8.43
CA ASN A 56 -19.67 -15.10 -8.44
C ASN A 56 -20.24 -15.64 -7.11
N GLY A 57 -19.43 -15.60 -6.05
CA GLY A 57 -19.86 -15.91 -4.69
C GLY A 57 -20.90 -14.92 -4.17
N GLU A 58 -21.71 -15.35 -3.20
CA GLU A 58 -22.85 -14.57 -2.70
C GLU A 58 -22.45 -13.17 -2.20
N HIS A 59 -21.28 -13.05 -1.57
CA HIS A 59 -20.75 -11.77 -1.11
C HIS A 59 -20.59 -10.76 -2.27
N VAL A 60 -19.90 -11.13 -3.35
CA VAL A 60 -19.65 -10.25 -4.50
C VAL A 60 -20.94 -9.97 -5.27
N ARG A 61 -21.82 -10.97 -5.44
CA ARG A 61 -23.14 -10.79 -6.07
C ARG A 61 -24.00 -9.78 -5.31
N LYS A 62 -24.04 -9.85 -3.98
CA LYS A 62 -24.74 -8.88 -3.13
C LYS A 62 -24.21 -7.47 -3.31
N ILE A 63 -22.90 -7.29 -3.43
CA ILE A 63 -22.27 -5.99 -3.70
C ILE A 63 -22.69 -5.45 -5.07
N ARG A 64 -22.69 -6.30 -6.11
CA ARG A 64 -23.15 -5.93 -7.46
C ARG A 64 -24.62 -5.49 -7.46
N ARG A 65 -25.51 -6.25 -6.80
CA ARG A 65 -26.94 -5.89 -6.68
C ARG A 65 -27.15 -4.53 -6.00
N LYS A 66 -26.39 -4.23 -4.93
CA LYS A 66 -26.44 -2.91 -4.27
C LYS A 66 -26.01 -1.80 -5.22
N TRP A 67 -24.88 -1.97 -5.91
CA TRP A 67 -24.40 -0.99 -6.87
C TRP A 67 -25.39 -0.74 -8.02
N LEU A 68 -25.99 -1.80 -8.57
CA LEU A 68 -26.99 -1.69 -9.63
C LEU A 68 -28.30 -1.04 -9.17
N SER A 69 -28.66 -1.17 -7.88
CA SER A 69 -29.81 -0.48 -7.29
C SER A 69 -29.51 0.95 -6.81
N GLY A 70 -28.29 1.46 -7.03
CA GLY A 70 -27.87 2.79 -6.61
C GLY A 70 -27.51 2.93 -5.13
N GLN A 71 -27.32 1.81 -4.42
CA GLN A 71 -26.93 1.78 -3.01
C GLN A 71 -25.41 1.55 -2.88
N VAL A 72 -24.73 2.43 -2.14
CA VAL A 72 -23.31 2.26 -1.83
C VAL A 72 -23.13 1.14 -0.78
N PRO A 73 -22.35 0.08 -1.07
CA PRO A 73 -22.06 -0.96 -0.08
C PRO A 73 -21.19 -0.43 1.08
N LYS A 74 -21.40 -0.93 2.30
CA LYS A 74 -20.62 -0.54 3.49
C LYS A 74 -19.13 -0.87 3.33
N GLU A 75 -18.83 -1.89 2.55
CA GLU A 75 -17.48 -2.34 2.22
C GLU A 75 -16.71 -1.27 1.43
N CYS A 76 -17.43 -0.34 0.77
CA CYS A 76 -16.89 0.74 -0.06
C CYS A 76 -16.80 2.09 0.68
N GLU A 77 -17.02 2.13 2.01
CA GLU A 77 -17.04 3.37 2.81
C GLU A 77 -15.74 4.19 2.74
N VAL A 78 -14.59 3.54 2.53
CA VAL A 78 -13.31 4.24 2.36
C VAL A 78 -13.36 5.23 1.19
N CYS A 79 -13.99 4.81 0.10
CA CYS A 79 -14.16 5.62 -1.09
C CYS A 79 -15.28 6.66 -0.91
N ASP A 80 -16.38 6.23 -0.31
CA ASP A 80 -17.57 7.05 -0.11
C ASP A 80 -17.33 8.23 0.86
N LYS A 81 -16.73 7.94 2.01
CA LYS A 81 -16.42 8.91 3.08
C LYS A 81 -15.06 9.58 2.89
N LYS A 82 -14.36 9.34 1.77
CA LYS A 82 -13.01 9.85 1.45
C LYS A 82 -12.00 9.67 2.61
N LEU A 83 -12.06 8.52 3.30
CA LEU A 83 -11.30 8.30 4.53
C LEU A 83 -9.78 8.34 4.34
N LEU A 84 -9.29 8.17 3.10
CA LEU A 84 -7.87 8.00 2.79
C LEU A 84 -7.28 9.06 1.84
N ASN A 85 -8.00 10.15 1.53
CA ASN A 85 -7.54 11.30 0.71
C ASN A 85 -6.95 11.04 -0.69
N THR A 86 -6.79 9.79 -1.13
CA THR A 86 -6.35 9.46 -2.48
C THR A 86 -7.51 9.58 -3.46
N SER A 87 -7.24 10.01 -4.70
CA SER A 87 -8.11 9.84 -5.86
C SER A 87 -8.88 8.53 -5.72
N VAL A 88 -10.19 8.61 -5.59
CA VAL A 88 -10.98 7.53 -4.99
C VAL A 88 -10.77 6.27 -5.84
N TYR A 89 -10.45 5.11 -5.24
CA TYR A 89 -10.22 3.86 -6.00
C TYR A 89 -11.38 3.56 -6.98
N ARG A 90 -12.60 3.96 -6.61
CA ARG A 90 -13.78 3.98 -7.48
C ARG A 90 -13.55 4.78 -8.77
N ASP A 91 -13.02 6.00 -8.67
CA ASP A 91 -12.74 6.88 -9.80
C ASP A 91 -11.63 6.29 -10.68
N TYR A 92 -10.60 5.66 -10.09
CA TYR A 92 -9.56 4.97 -10.84
C TYR A 92 -10.14 3.93 -11.81
N PHE A 93 -10.96 3.01 -11.30
CA PHE A 93 -11.62 2.02 -12.15
C PHE A 93 -12.63 2.66 -13.11
N GLY A 94 -13.31 3.74 -12.69
CA GLY A 94 -14.20 4.52 -13.55
C GLY A 94 -13.49 5.16 -14.75
N HIS A 95 -12.26 5.65 -14.57
CA HIS A 95 -11.44 6.20 -15.65
C HIS A 95 -10.90 5.11 -16.57
N LEU A 96 -10.44 3.99 -16.00
CA LEU A 96 -9.79 2.93 -16.78
C LEU A 96 -10.80 2.07 -17.56
N PHE A 97 -11.91 1.71 -16.93
CA PHE A 97 -12.88 0.74 -17.45
C PHE A 97 -14.27 1.34 -17.68
N GLY A 98 -14.39 2.67 -17.63
CA GLY A 98 -15.66 3.39 -17.77
C GLY A 98 -16.47 3.05 -19.03
N HIS A 99 -15.77 2.66 -20.09
CA HIS A 99 -16.34 2.23 -21.36
C HIS A 99 -17.06 0.86 -21.29
N LEU A 100 -16.76 0.02 -20.30
CA LEU A 100 -17.35 -1.31 -20.12
C LEU A 100 -18.73 -1.30 -19.42
N ARG A 101 -19.26 -0.14 -19.03
CA ARG A 101 -20.54 -0.07 -18.30
C ARG A 101 -21.70 -0.74 -19.03
N GLY A 102 -21.78 -0.59 -20.34
CA GLY A 102 -22.81 -1.25 -21.16
C GLY A 102 -22.69 -2.77 -21.09
N ASP A 103 -21.47 -3.28 -21.31
CA ASP A 103 -21.17 -4.72 -21.24
C ASP A 103 -21.47 -5.30 -19.86
N ILE A 104 -21.09 -4.58 -18.79
CA ILE A 104 -21.37 -4.95 -17.40
C ILE A 104 -22.86 -5.12 -17.16
N ILE A 105 -23.69 -4.16 -17.58
CA ILE A 105 -25.13 -4.22 -17.40
C ILE A 105 -25.73 -5.37 -18.21
N SER A 106 -25.29 -5.58 -19.46
CA SER A 106 -25.79 -6.65 -20.31
C SER A 106 -25.37 -8.06 -19.87
N SER A 107 -24.23 -8.17 -19.18
CA SER A 107 -23.61 -9.42 -18.77
C SER A 107 -23.84 -9.75 -17.29
N THR A 108 -24.71 -9.01 -16.59
CA THR A 108 -25.02 -9.23 -15.17
C THR A 108 -26.53 -9.46 -15.00
N ASP A 109 -26.91 -10.55 -14.35
CA ASP A 109 -28.32 -10.84 -14.07
C ASP A 109 -28.85 -10.10 -12.82
N ASN A 110 -30.15 -10.24 -12.55
CA ASN A 110 -30.80 -9.61 -11.40
C ASN A 110 -30.28 -10.15 -10.05
N GLU A 111 -29.69 -11.35 -10.04
CA GLU A 111 -29.06 -11.94 -8.87
C GLU A 111 -27.61 -11.47 -8.71
N GLY A 112 -27.08 -10.62 -9.59
CA GLY A 112 -25.72 -10.09 -9.54
C GLY A 112 -24.66 -11.07 -10.04
N TYR A 113 -25.04 -12.22 -10.62
CA TYR A 113 -24.12 -13.10 -11.30
C TYR A 113 -23.67 -12.45 -12.61
N THR A 114 -22.38 -12.56 -12.96
CA THR A 114 -21.87 -12.04 -14.23
C THR A 114 -21.07 -13.09 -15.01
N THR A 115 -21.16 -13.02 -16.34
CA THR A 115 -20.34 -13.83 -17.26
C THR A 115 -18.99 -13.18 -17.58
N LEU A 116 -18.77 -11.93 -17.15
CA LEU A 116 -17.49 -11.26 -17.30
C LEU A 116 -16.42 -11.94 -16.44
N THR A 117 -15.17 -11.85 -16.89
CA THR A 117 -13.99 -12.34 -16.16
C THR A 117 -13.09 -11.15 -15.79
N PRO A 118 -12.28 -11.26 -14.71
CA PRO A 118 -11.43 -10.16 -14.28
C PRO A 118 -10.33 -9.84 -15.29
N ILE A 119 -10.15 -8.54 -15.54
CA ILE A 119 -9.15 -8.00 -16.46
C ILE A 119 -8.07 -7.17 -15.74
N SER A 120 -8.31 -6.80 -14.48
CA SER A 120 -7.41 -6.04 -13.60
C SER A 120 -7.02 -6.90 -12.40
N TRP A 121 -5.71 -7.01 -12.13
CA TRP A 121 -5.15 -7.99 -11.18
C TRP A 121 -4.21 -7.32 -10.16
N ASP A 122 -4.58 -7.36 -8.87
CA ASP A 122 -3.72 -7.03 -7.70
C ASP A 122 -3.48 -8.32 -6.90
N TYR A 123 -2.54 -9.13 -7.39
CA TYR A 123 -2.18 -10.41 -6.77
C TYR A 123 -0.88 -10.26 -5.99
N ARG A 124 -0.97 -10.45 -4.68
CA ARG A 124 0.17 -10.36 -3.77
C ARG A 124 0.60 -11.76 -3.38
N TYR A 125 1.50 -12.35 -4.17
CA TYR A 125 1.89 -13.76 -4.04
C TYR A 125 2.51 -14.12 -2.69
N SER A 126 3.22 -13.18 -2.07
CA SER A 126 3.88 -13.40 -0.79
C SER A 126 4.07 -12.08 -0.04
N ASN A 127 4.55 -12.19 1.21
CA ASN A 127 5.03 -11.05 1.97
C ASN A 127 6.54 -10.80 1.74
N VAL A 128 7.19 -11.44 0.74
CA VAL A 128 8.63 -11.31 0.54
C VAL A 128 9.00 -9.85 0.32
N CYS A 129 9.83 -9.31 1.22
CA CYS A 129 10.33 -7.94 1.16
C CYS A 129 11.69 -7.90 1.85
N ASN A 130 12.64 -7.16 1.27
CA ASN A 130 13.95 -6.94 1.85
C ASN A 130 14.00 -5.77 2.84
N PHE A 131 12.92 -4.99 2.96
CA PHE A 131 12.84 -3.85 3.87
C PHE A 131 12.03 -4.19 5.12
N LYS A 132 12.36 -3.52 6.22
CA LYS A 132 11.64 -3.59 7.50
C LYS A 132 11.18 -2.18 7.94
N CYS A 133 10.47 -1.48 7.05
CA CYS A 133 10.00 -0.11 7.29
C CYS A 133 9.19 0.01 8.59
N ARG A 134 9.46 1.02 9.42
CA ARG A 134 8.94 1.12 10.79
C ARG A 134 7.42 1.23 10.91
N MET A 135 6.76 1.69 9.83
CA MET A 135 5.31 1.80 9.69
C MET A 135 4.65 0.62 8.96
N CYS A 136 5.44 -0.40 8.61
CA CYS A 136 4.98 -1.66 8.01
C CYS A 136 4.84 -2.75 9.08
N GLY A 137 4.56 -3.99 8.68
CA GLY A 137 4.41 -5.11 9.61
C GLY A 137 4.78 -6.46 8.98
N ASP A 138 4.83 -7.48 9.82
CA ASP A 138 5.22 -8.87 9.51
C ASP A 138 4.38 -9.53 8.41
N MET A 139 3.07 -9.21 8.34
CA MET A 139 2.20 -9.67 7.25
C MET A 139 2.59 -9.13 5.87
N LEU A 140 3.33 -8.02 5.81
CA LEU A 140 3.67 -7.32 4.57
C LEU A 140 5.17 -7.33 4.27
N SER A 141 6.00 -7.86 5.16
CA SER A 141 7.44 -8.00 4.94
C SER A 141 8.00 -9.23 5.64
N SER A 142 8.62 -10.12 4.86
CA SER A 142 9.33 -11.29 5.38
C SER A 142 10.55 -10.91 6.21
N ALA A 143 11.24 -9.80 5.90
CA ALA A 143 12.31 -9.27 6.74
C ALA A 143 11.79 -8.86 8.13
N TRP A 144 10.61 -8.23 8.19
CA TRP A 144 9.92 -7.94 9.44
C TRP A 144 9.53 -9.23 10.19
N GLU A 145 8.92 -10.18 9.50
CA GLU A 145 8.51 -11.46 10.06
C GLU A 145 9.69 -12.19 10.74
N VAL A 146 10.84 -12.23 10.06
CA VAL A 146 12.06 -12.81 10.62
C VAL A 146 12.54 -12.03 11.84
N GLU A 147 12.48 -10.69 11.81
CA GLU A 147 12.90 -9.84 12.93
C GLU A 147 12.04 -10.07 14.17
N VAL A 148 10.71 -10.05 14.03
CA VAL A 148 9.80 -10.23 15.19
C VAL A 148 9.92 -11.62 15.79
N ARG A 149 10.16 -12.67 14.97
CA ARG A 149 10.38 -14.03 15.46
C ARG A 149 11.72 -14.19 16.18
N LYS A 150 12.81 -13.60 15.66
CA LYS A 150 14.14 -13.69 16.27
C LYS A 150 14.25 -12.97 17.61
N ASN A 151 13.35 -12.03 17.88
CA ASN A 151 13.38 -11.18 19.07
C ASN A 151 12.20 -11.43 20.03
N ASP A 152 11.50 -12.56 19.87
CA ASP A 152 10.36 -12.97 20.70
C ASP A 152 9.25 -11.91 20.81
N MET A 153 8.96 -11.23 19.70
CA MET A 153 7.96 -10.16 19.59
C MET A 153 6.61 -10.67 19.04
N VAL A 154 6.43 -11.99 18.96
CA VAL A 154 5.23 -12.63 18.40
C VAL A 154 4.58 -13.49 19.47
N ASP A 155 3.27 -13.32 19.65
CA ASP A 155 2.44 -14.22 20.43
C ASP A 155 1.56 -15.05 19.50
N LEU A 156 1.87 -16.34 19.33
CA LEU A 156 1.12 -17.24 18.43
C LEU A 156 -0.27 -17.61 18.96
N ASN A 157 -0.62 -17.24 20.20
CA ASN A 157 -1.98 -17.34 20.75
C ASN A 157 -2.82 -16.10 20.43
N ASN A 158 -2.21 -15.03 19.92
CA ASN A 158 -2.92 -13.86 19.46
C ASN A 158 -3.47 -14.11 18.04
N PRO A 159 -4.77 -13.93 17.78
CA PRO A 159 -5.37 -14.13 16.46
C PRO A 159 -4.70 -13.36 15.32
N LYS A 160 -4.10 -12.20 15.62
CA LYS A 160 -3.34 -11.40 14.63
C LYS A 160 -2.11 -12.12 14.09
N ASN A 161 -1.58 -13.11 14.84
CA ASN A 161 -0.36 -13.85 14.48
C ASN A 161 -0.66 -15.28 14.00
N TYR A 162 -1.93 -15.68 13.91
CA TYR A 162 -2.29 -17.04 13.48
C TYR A 162 -1.81 -17.38 12.07
N TRP A 163 -1.69 -16.39 11.20
CA TRP A 163 -1.09 -16.57 9.86
C TRP A 163 0.36 -17.10 9.93
N MET A 164 1.10 -16.79 11.01
CA MET A 164 2.49 -17.20 11.23
C MET A 164 2.62 -18.64 11.75
N GLN A 165 1.53 -19.26 12.18
CA GLN A 165 1.58 -20.64 12.68
C GLN A 165 2.04 -21.58 11.55
N PRO A 166 2.91 -22.57 11.84
CA PRO A 166 3.48 -23.44 10.81
C PRO A 166 2.42 -24.04 9.88
N LYS A 167 1.32 -24.57 10.42
CA LYS A 167 0.20 -25.13 9.63
C LYS A 167 -0.34 -24.13 8.61
N ASN A 168 -0.69 -22.92 9.06
CA ASN A 168 -1.26 -21.88 8.21
C ASN A 168 -0.25 -21.39 7.17
N ARG A 169 1.03 -21.23 7.53
CA ARG A 169 2.07 -20.85 6.57
C ARG A 169 2.25 -21.84 5.43
N HIS A 170 2.24 -23.14 5.74
CA HIS A 170 2.33 -24.18 4.72
C HIS A 170 1.09 -24.13 3.81
N ALA A 171 -0.09 -24.01 4.41
CA ALA A 171 -1.34 -23.94 3.66
C ALA A 171 -1.43 -22.69 2.76
N ILE A 172 -1.00 -21.51 3.24
CA ILE A 172 -0.93 -20.27 2.43
C ILE A 172 0.02 -20.47 1.25
N ARG A 173 1.22 -21.00 1.49
CA ARG A 173 2.20 -21.25 0.44
C ARG A 173 1.68 -22.24 -0.61
N ASP A 174 1.08 -23.33 -0.17
CA ASP A 174 0.55 -24.36 -1.05
C ASP A 174 -0.65 -23.81 -1.85
N PHE A 175 -1.54 -23.02 -1.23
CA PHE A 175 -2.61 -22.33 -1.92
C PHE A 175 -2.10 -21.31 -2.96
N THR A 176 -1.08 -20.52 -2.64
CA THR A 176 -0.46 -19.61 -3.60
C THR A 176 0.11 -20.37 -4.81
N ARG A 177 0.85 -21.46 -4.55
CA ARG A 177 1.49 -22.28 -5.59
C ARG A 177 0.46 -22.98 -6.48
N ASP A 178 -0.54 -23.61 -5.87
CA ASP A 178 -1.42 -24.56 -6.54
C ASP A 178 -2.70 -23.91 -7.07
N VAL A 179 -3.04 -22.69 -6.62
CA VAL A 179 -4.27 -21.98 -7.03
C VAL A 179 -3.96 -20.59 -7.58
N VAL A 180 -3.38 -19.70 -6.78
CA VAL A 180 -3.24 -18.26 -7.12
C VAL A 180 -2.35 -18.04 -8.35
N ILE A 181 -1.19 -18.69 -8.40
CA ILE A 181 -0.26 -18.60 -9.53
C ILE A 181 -0.90 -19.19 -10.82
N PRO A 182 -1.50 -20.39 -10.79
CA PRO A 182 -2.24 -20.94 -11.93
C PRO A 182 -3.37 -20.06 -12.46
N GLU A 183 -4.16 -19.42 -11.59
CA GLU A 183 -5.25 -18.52 -12.00
C GLU A 183 -4.74 -17.34 -12.83
N PHE A 184 -3.70 -16.66 -12.34
CA PHE A 184 -3.14 -15.53 -13.07
C PHE A 184 -2.43 -15.97 -14.35
N ARG A 185 -1.71 -17.09 -14.31
CA ARG A 185 -1.12 -17.72 -15.49
C ARG A 185 -2.20 -17.97 -16.55
N GLN A 186 -3.32 -18.57 -16.19
CA GLN A 186 -4.41 -18.84 -17.12
C GLN A 186 -4.97 -17.55 -17.73
N ALA A 187 -5.13 -16.49 -16.94
CA ALA A 187 -5.57 -15.19 -17.45
C ALA A 187 -4.59 -14.58 -18.45
N ILE A 188 -3.28 -14.78 -18.25
CA ILE A 188 -2.22 -14.36 -19.17
C ILE A 188 -2.27 -15.19 -20.47
N GLU A 189 -2.32 -16.51 -20.36
CA GLU A 189 -2.39 -17.39 -21.54
C GLU A 189 -3.64 -17.11 -22.39
N ASN A 190 -4.77 -16.80 -21.74
CA ASN A 190 -6.01 -16.39 -22.40
C ASN A 190 -5.98 -14.96 -22.97
N LYS A 191 -4.88 -14.21 -22.76
CA LYS A 191 -4.72 -12.80 -23.17
C LYS A 191 -5.83 -11.88 -22.65
N ASN A 192 -6.35 -12.17 -21.46
CA ASN A 192 -7.48 -11.43 -20.86
C ASN A 192 -7.03 -10.26 -19.99
N VAL A 193 -5.76 -10.24 -19.56
CA VAL A 193 -5.23 -9.20 -18.67
C VAL A 193 -5.17 -7.85 -19.40
N ARG A 194 -5.64 -6.79 -18.74
CA ARG A 194 -5.60 -5.39 -19.20
C ARG A 194 -4.93 -4.46 -18.20
N GLU A 195 -4.96 -4.79 -16.91
CA GLU A 195 -4.19 -4.08 -15.89
C GLU A 195 -3.57 -5.05 -14.88
N ILE A 196 -2.33 -4.77 -14.51
CA ILE A 196 -1.62 -5.46 -13.44
C ILE A 196 -1.12 -4.40 -12.45
N TYR A 197 -1.44 -4.61 -11.17
CA TYR A 197 -0.90 -3.82 -10.07
C TYR A 197 0.09 -4.67 -9.27
N TRP A 198 1.38 -4.41 -9.49
CA TRP A 198 2.48 -5.02 -8.75
C TRP A 198 2.70 -4.28 -7.43
N VAL A 199 2.25 -4.91 -6.35
CA VAL A 199 2.33 -4.41 -4.98
C VAL A 199 2.38 -5.60 -4.01
N GLY A 200 2.82 -5.41 -2.77
CA GLY A 200 2.88 -6.45 -1.75
C GLY A 200 3.98 -6.17 -0.74
N GLY A 201 4.85 -7.16 -0.51
CA GLY A 201 6.17 -6.91 0.07
C GLY A 201 7.00 -6.06 -0.88
N GLU A 202 7.95 -6.67 -1.59
CA GLU A 202 8.63 -6.03 -2.73
C GLU A 202 8.33 -6.84 -4.00
N PRO A 203 7.46 -6.36 -4.90
CA PRO A 203 7.03 -7.14 -6.05
C PRO A 203 8.16 -7.50 -7.01
N LEU A 204 9.23 -6.71 -7.06
CA LEU A 204 10.39 -6.99 -7.93
C LEU A 204 11.25 -8.15 -7.40
N LEU A 205 11.00 -8.65 -6.18
CA LEU A 205 11.60 -9.88 -5.65
C LEU A 205 10.79 -11.14 -5.97
N TYR A 206 9.63 -11.03 -6.62
CA TYR A 206 8.81 -12.18 -6.97
C TYR A 206 9.27 -12.77 -8.31
N ASP A 207 9.55 -14.08 -8.35
CA ASP A 207 9.85 -14.77 -9.61
C ASP A 207 8.65 -14.71 -10.58
N GLU A 208 7.43 -14.68 -10.03
CA GLU A 208 6.18 -14.54 -10.76
C GLU A 208 6.12 -13.24 -11.54
N HIS A 209 6.63 -12.13 -10.98
CA HIS A 209 6.66 -10.84 -11.67
C HIS A 209 7.42 -10.94 -13.00
N TRP A 210 8.69 -11.34 -12.92
CA TRP A 210 9.57 -11.41 -14.08
C TRP A 210 9.09 -12.43 -15.11
N THR A 211 8.64 -13.60 -14.64
CA THR A 211 8.10 -14.67 -15.47
C THR A 211 6.87 -14.22 -16.26
N PHE A 212 5.90 -13.62 -15.58
CA PHE A 212 4.64 -13.24 -16.21
C PHE A 212 4.76 -12.02 -17.11
N MET A 213 5.57 -11.04 -16.73
CA MET A 213 5.87 -9.89 -17.59
C MET A 213 6.52 -10.33 -18.91
N ARG A 214 7.52 -11.23 -18.87
CA ARG A 214 8.11 -11.83 -20.08
C ARG A 214 7.10 -12.63 -20.88
N ARG A 215 6.26 -13.43 -20.22
CA ARG A 215 5.24 -14.23 -20.90
C ARG A 215 4.22 -13.37 -21.66
N ILE A 216 3.82 -12.23 -21.12
CA ILE A 216 2.94 -11.27 -21.81
C ILE A 216 3.59 -10.71 -23.07
N ILE A 217 4.89 -10.41 -23.02
CA ILE A 217 5.68 -9.96 -24.17
C ILE A 217 5.73 -11.06 -25.24
N GLU A 218 6.05 -12.31 -24.86
CA GLU A 218 6.09 -13.47 -25.75
C GLU A 218 4.74 -13.73 -26.45
N LEU A 219 3.63 -13.56 -25.72
CA LEU A 219 2.28 -13.74 -26.24
C LEU A 219 1.82 -12.58 -27.15
N GLY A 220 2.62 -11.51 -27.26
CA GLY A 220 2.42 -10.43 -28.22
C GLY A 220 1.26 -9.49 -27.91
N TYR A 221 0.91 -9.30 -26.63
CA TYR A 221 -0.18 -8.39 -26.24
C TYR A 221 0.18 -7.36 -25.15
N ALA A 222 1.48 -7.19 -24.86
CA ALA A 222 1.98 -6.21 -23.89
C ALA A 222 1.47 -4.78 -24.15
N GLU A 223 1.24 -4.41 -25.41
CA GLU A 223 0.69 -3.10 -25.79
C GLU A 223 -0.73 -2.83 -25.26
N GLN A 224 -1.47 -3.87 -24.91
CA GLN A 224 -2.83 -3.79 -24.35
C GLN A 224 -2.86 -3.81 -22.82
N VAL A 225 -1.69 -3.92 -22.17
CA VAL A 225 -1.60 -4.11 -20.72
C VAL A 225 -1.05 -2.85 -20.05
N ARG A 226 -1.81 -2.33 -19.09
CA ARG A 226 -1.34 -1.32 -18.15
C ARG A 226 -0.63 -2.00 -16.98
N VAL A 227 0.55 -1.51 -16.60
CA VAL A 227 1.31 -2.06 -15.47
C VAL A 227 1.63 -0.97 -14.46
N ARG A 228 1.18 -1.13 -13.23
CA ARG A 228 1.43 -0.19 -12.13
C ARG A 228 2.27 -0.85 -11.05
N TYR A 229 3.17 -0.10 -10.43
CA TYR A 229 4.04 -0.57 -9.36
C TYR A 229 3.93 0.31 -8.12
N ASN A 230 3.89 -0.35 -6.97
CA ASN A 230 4.32 0.21 -5.71
C ASN A 230 5.54 -0.61 -5.25
N THR A 231 6.73 -0.02 -5.36
CA THR A 231 8.01 -0.69 -5.11
C THR A 231 8.90 0.19 -4.24
N ASN A 232 9.73 -0.42 -3.40
CA ASN A 232 10.82 0.25 -2.69
C ASN A 232 12.02 0.56 -3.61
N LEU A 233 12.00 0.08 -4.86
CA LEU A 233 12.97 0.32 -5.93
C LEU A 233 14.42 -0.09 -5.60
N SER A 234 14.61 -0.96 -4.59
CA SER A 234 15.93 -1.49 -4.24
C SER A 234 16.41 -2.60 -5.17
N TYR A 235 15.50 -3.23 -5.92
CA TYR A 235 15.79 -4.29 -6.87
C TYR A 235 15.17 -3.96 -8.22
N ILE A 236 15.99 -3.82 -9.26
CA ILE A 236 15.52 -3.43 -10.62
C ILE A 236 16.04 -4.35 -11.72
N LYS A 237 16.63 -5.49 -11.37
CA LYS A 237 17.21 -6.43 -12.34
C LYS A 237 17.15 -7.85 -11.82
N ASP A 238 16.78 -8.80 -12.69
CA ASP A 238 16.95 -10.22 -12.44
C ASP A 238 18.16 -10.77 -13.22
N LYS A 239 18.25 -12.09 -13.33
CA LYS A 239 19.32 -12.75 -14.11
C LYS A 239 19.21 -12.55 -15.63
N ASP A 240 18.02 -12.20 -16.12
CA ASP A 240 17.68 -12.17 -17.55
C ASP A 240 17.60 -10.72 -18.09
N GLY A 241 17.58 -9.71 -17.21
CA GLY A 241 17.64 -8.30 -17.61
C GLY A 241 17.23 -7.33 -16.52
N THR A 242 16.90 -6.10 -16.91
CA THR A 242 16.41 -5.05 -16.03
C THR A 242 14.90 -4.89 -16.12
N LEU A 243 14.31 -4.22 -15.12
CA LEU A 243 12.90 -3.82 -15.15
C LEU A 243 12.61 -2.96 -16.39
N TRP A 244 13.56 -2.11 -16.77
CA TRP A 244 13.46 -1.23 -17.93
C TRP A 244 13.36 -1.99 -19.25
N ASP A 245 14.09 -3.11 -19.36
CA ASP A 245 14.04 -3.98 -20.52
C ASP A 245 12.66 -4.61 -20.71
N LEU A 246 11.91 -4.85 -19.62
CA LEU A 246 10.51 -5.26 -19.69
C LEU A 246 9.61 -4.08 -20.06
N LEU A 247 9.73 -2.96 -19.33
CA LEU A 247 8.78 -1.84 -19.42
C LEU A 247 8.80 -1.13 -20.77
N GLN A 248 9.86 -1.23 -21.57
CA GLN A 248 9.88 -0.67 -22.93
C GLN A 248 8.79 -1.25 -23.86
N HIS A 249 8.32 -2.49 -23.57
CA HIS A 249 7.26 -3.18 -24.32
C HIS A 249 5.85 -2.81 -23.87
N PHE A 250 5.70 -2.16 -22.71
CA PHE A 250 4.40 -1.77 -22.17
C PHE A 250 4.23 -0.25 -22.38
N PRO A 251 3.32 0.23 -23.23
CA PRO A 251 3.15 1.67 -23.47
C PRO A 251 2.56 2.39 -22.24
N HIS A 252 1.90 1.65 -21.34
CA HIS A 252 1.22 2.20 -20.18
C HIS A 252 1.78 1.59 -18.90
N TRP A 253 2.94 2.08 -18.46
CA TRP A 253 3.49 1.73 -17.15
C TRP A 253 3.57 2.92 -16.20
N GLU A 254 3.52 2.64 -14.91
CA GLU A 254 3.61 3.61 -13.84
C GLU A 254 4.32 3.02 -12.62
N ILE A 255 5.31 3.71 -12.10
CA ILE A 255 6.05 3.39 -10.88
C ILE A 255 5.80 4.49 -9.85
N CYS A 256 5.17 4.10 -8.76
CA CYS A 256 5.10 4.83 -7.50
C CYS A 256 6.25 4.31 -6.60
N ALA A 257 7.42 4.94 -6.70
CA ALA A 257 8.62 4.52 -5.98
C ALA A 257 8.58 5.05 -4.55
N SER A 258 8.59 4.14 -3.58
CA SER A 258 8.36 4.48 -2.18
C SER A 258 9.60 5.11 -1.54
N LEU A 259 9.47 6.35 -1.07
CA LEU A 259 10.49 7.09 -0.33
C LEU A 259 9.80 8.05 0.64
N ASP A 260 10.05 7.89 1.94
CA ASP A 260 9.30 8.58 3.01
C ASP A 260 10.14 9.60 3.79
N GLY A 261 11.30 9.92 3.24
CA GLY A 261 12.34 10.82 3.76
C GLY A 261 13.61 10.62 2.94
N THR A 262 14.48 11.61 2.95
CA THR A 262 15.78 11.62 2.29
C THR A 262 16.89 11.27 3.29
N GLY A 263 18.02 10.77 2.76
CA GLY A 263 19.20 10.45 3.55
C GLY A 263 18.89 9.61 4.79
N ASP A 264 19.49 9.99 5.93
CA ASP A 264 19.40 9.21 7.16
C ASP A 264 17.96 9.15 7.73
N ILE A 265 17.12 10.16 7.52
CA ILE A 265 15.70 10.13 7.94
C ILE A 265 14.94 9.08 7.11
N GLY A 266 15.16 9.05 5.80
CA GLY A 266 14.61 8.03 4.92
C GLY A 266 15.01 6.62 5.35
N GLU A 267 16.30 6.41 5.63
CA GLU A 267 16.86 5.12 6.07
C GLU A 267 16.36 4.71 7.47
N TYR A 268 16.14 5.69 8.36
CA TYR A 268 15.51 5.46 9.66
C TYR A 268 14.07 4.95 9.52
N ILE A 269 13.25 5.61 8.69
CA ILE A 269 11.85 5.25 8.45
C ILE A 269 11.77 3.91 7.73
N ARG A 270 12.57 3.74 6.66
CA ARG A 270 12.58 2.57 5.77
C ARG A 270 13.85 1.75 5.98
N SER A 271 13.99 1.11 7.14
CA SER A 271 15.15 0.23 7.41
C SER A 271 15.34 -0.82 6.30
N GLY A 272 16.53 -0.84 5.69
CA GLY A 272 16.84 -1.60 4.47
C GLY A 272 17.04 -0.71 3.23
N LEU A 273 16.56 0.53 3.27
CA LEU A 273 16.86 1.56 2.28
C LEU A 273 18.35 1.91 2.34
N ASN A 274 18.98 1.95 1.17
CA ASN A 274 20.15 2.76 0.90
C ASN A 274 19.69 3.93 0.04
N TYR A 275 19.77 5.14 0.57
CA TYR A 275 19.20 6.30 -0.12
C TYR A 275 19.90 6.58 -1.46
N ASN A 276 21.22 6.38 -1.54
CA ASN A 276 21.97 6.64 -2.77
C ASN A 276 21.63 5.62 -3.86
N ASP A 277 21.56 4.32 -3.51
CA ASP A 277 21.18 3.27 -4.46
C ASP A 277 19.75 3.52 -4.98
N TRP A 278 18.84 3.97 -4.12
CA TRP A 278 17.49 4.34 -4.51
C TRP A 278 17.48 5.50 -5.52
N ILE A 279 18.25 6.57 -5.26
CA ILE A 279 18.37 7.72 -6.16
C ILE A 279 18.89 7.27 -7.53
N ASP A 280 19.90 6.42 -7.56
CA ASP A 280 20.51 5.94 -8.80
C ASP A 280 19.53 5.06 -9.60
N ASN A 281 18.79 4.17 -8.93
CA ASN A 281 17.74 3.38 -9.57
C ASN A 281 16.59 4.25 -10.07
N PHE A 282 16.20 5.27 -9.32
CA PHE A 282 15.13 6.19 -9.71
C PHE A 282 15.54 7.03 -10.92
N LYS A 283 16.78 7.54 -10.97
CA LYS A 283 17.35 8.24 -12.13
C LYS A 283 17.41 7.36 -13.36
N GLN A 284 17.75 6.08 -13.24
CA GLN A 284 17.66 5.14 -14.35
C GLN A 284 16.22 5.06 -14.90
N GLY A 285 15.22 4.95 -14.02
CA GLY A 285 13.82 4.96 -14.45
C GLY A 285 13.37 6.24 -15.14
N ILE A 286 13.82 7.41 -14.65
CA ILE A 286 13.56 8.71 -15.29
C ILE A 286 14.08 8.72 -16.73
N GLN A 287 15.25 8.12 -17.00
CA GLN A 287 15.81 8.07 -18.36
C GLN A 287 14.96 7.24 -19.32
N GLN A 288 14.13 6.34 -18.79
CA GLN A 288 13.26 5.44 -19.58
C GLN A 288 11.84 5.98 -19.76
N GLN A 289 11.44 7.00 -18.99
CA GLN A 289 10.09 7.51 -19.03
C GLN A 289 9.80 8.28 -20.33
N ARG A 290 8.62 8.06 -20.88
CA ARG A 290 8.05 8.78 -22.03
C ARG A 290 6.97 9.77 -21.60
N HIS A 291 6.40 9.58 -20.40
CA HIS A 291 5.41 10.48 -19.81
C HIS A 291 5.77 10.82 -18.35
N PRO A 292 5.49 12.06 -17.87
CA PRO A 292 5.80 12.49 -16.50
C PRO A 292 5.12 11.68 -15.40
N ARG A 293 4.09 10.90 -15.75
CA ARG A 293 3.37 10.05 -14.80
C ARG A 293 4.02 8.69 -14.60
N GLN A 294 5.02 8.31 -15.38
CA GLN A 294 5.55 6.95 -15.32
C GLN A 294 6.51 6.76 -14.14
N MET A 295 7.27 7.78 -13.75
CA MET A 295 8.09 7.76 -12.54
C MET A 295 7.61 8.83 -11.56
N ARG A 296 7.21 8.43 -10.36
CA ARG A 296 6.82 9.35 -9.29
C ARG A 296 7.33 8.89 -7.95
N ILE A 297 7.60 9.86 -7.08
CA ILE A 297 7.93 9.59 -5.68
C ILE A 297 6.60 9.34 -4.96
N ASP A 298 6.47 8.21 -4.30
CA ASP A 298 5.32 7.88 -3.45
C ASP A 298 5.73 8.04 -1.98
N PHE A 299 5.28 9.13 -1.39
CA PHE A 299 5.69 9.63 -0.09
C PHE A 299 4.59 9.45 0.96
N THR A 300 4.88 8.65 1.97
CA THR A 300 4.05 8.44 3.15
C THR A 300 4.54 9.32 4.28
N LEU A 301 3.80 10.39 4.56
CA LEU A 301 4.09 11.30 5.65
C LEU A 301 3.98 10.57 7.00
N THR A 302 5.13 10.49 7.68
CA THR A 302 5.29 10.01 9.05
C THR A 302 5.72 11.18 9.95
N LEU A 303 5.65 11.02 11.28
CA LEU A 303 6.13 12.00 12.24
C LEU A 303 7.62 12.36 11.99
N PRO A 304 8.56 11.39 11.87
CA PRO A 304 9.93 11.71 11.46
C PRO A 304 10.01 12.36 10.08
N GLY A 305 9.17 11.92 9.13
CA GLY A 305 9.14 12.47 7.78
C GLY A 305 8.71 13.94 7.71
N LEU A 306 8.00 14.47 8.72
CA LEU A 306 7.69 15.90 8.76
C LEU A 306 8.96 16.77 8.86
N TYR A 307 10.03 16.27 9.47
CA TYR A 307 11.30 17.00 9.60
C TYR A 307 12.09 17.08 8.29
N ASP A 308 11.66 16.38 7.24
CA ASP A 308 12.39 16.26 5.97
C ASP A 308 11.62 16.80 4.77
N LEU A 309 10.53 17.56 5.00
CA LEU A 309 9.64 18.00 3.93
C LEU A 309 10.31 18.94 2.93
N ALA A 310 11.19 19.85 3.39
CA ALA A 310 11.93 20.71 2.49
C ALA A 310 12.82 19.89 1.53
N ASN A 311 13.51 18.87 2.05
CA ASN A 311 14.42 18.05 1.26
C ASN A 311 13.68 17.17 0.25
N ILE A 312 12.57 16.53 0.64
CA ILE A 312 11.79 15.70 -0.29
C ILE A 312 11.13 16.54 -1.39
N ILE A 313 10.71 17.78 -1.10
CA ILE A 313 10.20 18.73 -2.09
C ILE A 313 11.31 19.13 -3.06
N CYS A 314 12.47 19.54 -2.54
CA CYS A 314 13.64 19.89 -3.36
C CYS A 314 14.10 18.72 -4.23
N LEU A 315 14.05 17.48 -3.71
CA LEU A 315 14.37 16.29 -4.49
C LEU A 315 13.40 16.09 -5.65
N ALA A 316 12.09 16.16 -5.38
CA ALA A 316 11.06 16.00 -6.41
C ALA A 316 11.19 17.07 -7.50
N ASP A 317 11.48 18.31 -7.13
CA ASP A 317 11.69 19.39 -8.09
C ASP A 317 12.99 19.23 -8.88
N THR A 318 14.09 18.87 -8.22
CA THR A 318 15.40 18.60 -8.86
C THR A 318 15.31 17.48 -9.89
N LEU A 319 14.55 16.42 -9.56
CA LEU A 319 14.31 15.30 -10.47
C LEU A 319 13.19 15.58 -11.49
N ASN A 320 12.49 16.71 -11.36
CA ASN A 320 11.36 17.12 -12.18
C ASN A 320 10.23 16.06 -12.24
N VAL A 321 9.88 15.48 -11.09
CA VAL A 321 8.85 14.44 -10.95
C VAL A 321 7.75 14.85 -9.98
N SER A 322 6.58 14.24 -10.10
CA SER A 322 5.50 14.43 -9.12
C SER A 322 5.80 13.69 -7.82
N LEU A 323 5.49 14.35 -6.71
CA LEU A 323 5.45 13.76 -5.37
C LEU A 323 4.01 13.39 -5.07
N LEU A 324 3.72 12.11 -4.91
CA LEU A 324 2.42 11.64 -4.44
C LEU A 324 2.47 11.55 -2.93
N SER A 325 1.66 12.34 -2.24
CA SER A 325 1.68 12.42 -0.78
C SER A 325 0.47 11.75 -0.16
N LYS A 326 0.72 10.89 0.82
CA LYS A 326 -0.27 10.26 1.69
C LYS A 326 0.20 10.37 3.15
N VAL A 327 -0.69 10.13 4.10
CA VAL A 327 -0.31 10.02 5.51
C VAL A 327 -0.21 8.56 5.88
N VAL A 328 0.69 8.22 6.79
CA VAL A 328 0.76 6.87 7.35
C VAL A 328 -0.61 6.40 7.83
N PHE A 329 -0.92 5.15 7.52
CA PHE A 329 -2.14 4.50 7.98
C PHE A 329 -2.03 4.25 9.47
N ALA A 330 -2.97 4.78 10.24
CA ALA A 330 -3.00 4.58 11.67
C ALA A 330 -4.44 4.47 12.18
N PHE A 331 -4.75 3.32 12.78
CA PHE A 331 -6.07 2.97 13.30
C PHE A 331 -6.05 2.79 14.82
N SER A 332 -4.92 3.02 15.47
CA SER A 332 -4.75 2.92 16.91
C SER A 332 -3.74 3.95 17.43
N PRO A 333 -3.92 4.42 18.69
CA PRO A 333 -3.13 5.51 19.27
C PRO A 333 -1.67 5.15 19.59
N ASP A 334 -1.27 3.88 19.52
CA ASP A 334 0.11 3.41 19.72
C ASP A 334 1.01 3.61 18.48
N ILE A 335 0.45 4.02 17.33
CA ILE A 335 1.20 4.23 16.09
C ILE A 335 1.86 5.62 16.10
N LEU A 336 2.89 5.78 16.92
CA LEU A 336 3.60 7.06 17.11
C LEU A 336 4.36 7.57 15.88
N LEU A 337 4.48 6.77 14.81
CA LEU A 337 4.96 7.26 13.52
C LEU A 337 3.94 8.13 12.79
N SER A 338 2.70 8.23 13.27
CA SER A 338 1.70 9.13 12.71
C SER A 338 1.89 10.56 13.22
N PRO A 339 1.84 11.59 12.34
CA PRO A 339 1.69 12.98 12.78
C PRO A 339 0.52 13.19 13.75
N LEU A 340 -0.56 12.42 13.61
CA LEU A 340 -1.74 12.51 14.47
C LEU A 340 -1.51 12.01 15.90
N ALA A 341 -0.33 11.43 16.19
CA ALA A 341 0.06 11.09 17.56
C ALA A 341 0.41 12.32 18.41
N LEU A 342 0.74 13.44 17.78
CA LEU A 342 1.02 14.69 18.48
C LEU A 342 -0.28 15.27 19.08
N PRO A 343 -0.24 15.81 20.31
CA PRO A 343 -1.31 16.63 20.86
C PRO A 343 -1.68 17.79 19.91
N ARG A 344 -2.95 18.20 19.92
CA ARG A 344 -3.50 19.19 18.97
C ARG A 344 -2.66 20.45 18.85
N ASN A 345 -2.29 21.06 19.97
CA ASN A 345 -1.52 22.31 19.99
C ASN A 345 -0.12 22.13 19.36
N ILE A 346 0.56 21.03 19.68
CA ILE A 346 1.89 20.72 19.14
C ILE A 346 1.80 20.45 17.64
N LEU A 347 0.81 19.66 17.20
CA LEU A 347 0.60 19.35 15.78
C LEU A 347 0.35 20.62 14.95
N ILE A 348 -0.53 21.51 15.42
CA ILE A 348 -0.87 22.74 14.70
C ILE A 348 0.35 23.66 14.61
N SER A 349 1.02 23.93 15.74
CA SER A 349 2.22 24.78 15.76
C SER A 349 3.29 24.24 14.80
N PHE A 350 3.56 22.93 14.86
CA PHE A 350 4.58 22.30 14.02
C PHE A 350 4.24 22.37 12.52
N ILE A 351 2.97 22.17 12.16
CA ILE A 351 2.53 22.32 10.76
C ILE A 351 2.66 23.77 10.32
N GLU A 352 2.25 24.74 11.12
CA GLU A 352 2.31 26.17 10.77
C GLU A 352 3.76 26.63 10.55
N ASP A 353 4.68 26.25 11.44
CA ASP A 353 6.11 26.55 11.33
C ASP A 353 6.72 25.96 10.05
N ILE A 354 6.42 24.69 9.77
CA ILE A 354 6.89 24.04 8.54
C ILE A 354 6.29 24.70 7.32
N GLN A 355 4.98 25.01 7.33
CA GLN A 355 4.30 25.63 6.20
C GLN A 355 4.94 26.95 5.82
N GLU A 356 5.37 27.76 6.80
CA GLU A 356 6.13 28.99 6.53
C GLU A 356 7.43 28.70 5.78
N SER A 357 8.18 27.68 6.20
CA SER A 357 9.46 27.31 5.60
C SER A 357 9.35 26.69 4.19
N ILE A 358 8.34 25.84 3.95
CA ILE A 358 8.22 25.09 2.68
C ILE A 358 7.36 25.79 1.63
N LYS A 359 6.52 26.76 2.01
CA LYS A 359 5.66 27.51 1.07
C LYS A 359 6.41 28.03 -0.18
N PRO A 360 7.62 28.62 -0.09
CA PRO A 360 8.34 29.06 -1.29
C PRO A 360 8.86 27.91 -2.17
N LEU A 361 8.89 26.68 -1.65
CA LEU A 361 9.37 25.48 -2.34
C LEU A 361 8.24 24.71 -3.05
N ILE A 362 6.97 24.98 -2.73
CA ILE A 362 5.84 24.24 -3.30
C ILE A 362 5.69 24.54 -4.79
N THR A 363 5.54 23.48 -5.57
CA THR A 363 5.28 23.52 -7.01
C THR A 363 4.00 22.75 -7.32
N PRO A 364 3.42 22.87 -8.54
CA PRO A 364 2.29 22.02 -8.94
C PRO A 364 2.57 20.52 -8.82
N ARG A 365 3.84 20.10 -8.87
CA ARG A 365 4.26 18.69 -8.74
C ARG A 365 4.29 18.20 -7.29
N THR A 366 4.37 19.12 -6.32
CA THR A 366 4.44 18.82 -4.88
C THR A 366 3.22 19.33 -4.11
N GLN A 367 2.23 19.89 -4.81
CA GLN A 367 0.99 20.44 -4.23
C GLN A 367 0.24 19.43 -3.32
N SER A 368 0.26 18.13 -3.65
CA SER A 368 -0.42 17.14 -2.81
C SER A 368 0.14 17.06 -1.39
N LEU A 369 1.43 17.41 -1.19
CA LEU A 369 2.03 17.47 0.14
C LEU A 369 1.42 18.61 0.95
N TRP A 370 1.28 19.78 0.34
CA TRP A 370 0.64 20.94 0.97
C TRP A 370 -0.80 20.62 1.35
N ASP A 371 -1.56 19.99 0.45
CA ASP A 371 -2.95 19.60 0.69
C ASP A 371 -3.06 18.60 1.85
N VAL A 372 -2.11 17.66 1.97
CA VAL A 372 -2.02 16.74 3.11
C VAL A 372 -1.80 17.48 4.43
N LEU A 373 -0.93 18.50 4.46
CA LEU A 373 -0.68 19.31 5.67
C LEU A 373 -1.93 20.11 6.08
N GLU A 374 -2.62 20.73 5.11
CA GLU A 374 -3.89 21.42 5.36
C GLU A 374 -4.94 20.46 5.95
N HIS A 375 -5.03 19.25 5.39
CA HIS A 375 -5.95 18.23 5.89
C HIS A 375 -5.56 17.70 7.28
N LEU A 376 -4.28 17.63 7.63
CA LEU A 376 -3.86 17.22 8.98
C LEU A 376 -4.35 18.17 10.07
N LYS A 377 -4.45 19.48 9.79
CA LYS A 377 -4.94 20.48 10.75
C LYS A 377 -6.39 20.24 11.17
N THR A 378 -7.21 19.62 10.31
CA THR A 378 -8.65 19.40 10.58
C THR A 378 -8.97 17.99 11.06
N ARG A 379 -8.06 17.03 10.88
CA ARG A 379 -8.26 15.64 11.33
C ARG A 379 -8.08 15.53 12.84
N PRO A 380 -8.93 14.76 13.55
CA PRO A 380 -8.77 14.57 14.98
C PRO A 380 -7.45 13.83 15.27
N THR A 381 -6.70 14.30 16.25
CA THR A 381 -5.51 13.66 16.81
C THR A 381 -5.89 12.37 17.55
N PHE A 382 -4.92 11.54 17.88
CA PHE A 382 -5.17 10.34 18.67
C PHE A 382 -5.66 10.64 20.08
N GLU A 383 -5.22 11.75 20.68
CA GLU A 383 -5.72 12.22 21.96
C GLU A 383 -7.23 12.55 21.89
N GLU A 384 -7.67 13.20 20.82
CA GLU A 384 -9.09 13.54 20.62
C GLU A 384 -9.94 12.31 20.24
N GLN A 385 -9.39 11.37 19.46
CA GLN A 385 -10.09 10.14 19.07
C GLN A 385 -10.17 9.10 20.19
N PHE A 386 -9.14 9.03 21.05
CA PHE A 386 -8.97 8.00 22.06
C PHE A 386 -8.65 8.60 23.45
N PRO A 387 -9.46 9.55 23.97
CA PRO A 387 -9.11 10.35 25.15
C PRO A 387 -8.86 9.51 26.42
N HIS A 388 -9.45 8.32 26.50
CA HIS A 388 -9.34 7.45 27.68
C HIS A 388 -8.14 6.49 27.62
N THR A 389 -7.61 6.19 26.43
CA THR A 389 -6.53 5.20 26.26
C THR A 389 -5.24 5.81 25.69
N PHE A 390 -5.30 7.00 25.09
CA PHE A 390 -4.20 7.63 24.39
C PHE A 390 -2.90 7.66 25.20
N LYS A 391 -2.92 8.11 26.46
CA LYS A 391 -1.71 8.20 27.29
C LYS A 391 -0.99 6.86 27.43
N GLN A 392 -1.74 5.80 27.72
CA GLN A 392 -1.15 4.47 27.91
C GLN A 392 -0.67 3.86 26.58
N GLU A 393 -1.42 4.08 25.50
CA GLU A 393 -1.05 3.57 24.18
C GLU A 393 0.13 4.34 23.55
N ALA A 394 0.25 5.64 23.82
CA ALA A 394 1.44 6.41 23.44
C ALA A 394 2.69 5.86 24.13
N ILE A 395 2.62 5.53 25.43
CA ILE A 395 3.70 4.84 26.14
C ILE A 395 4.04 3.50 25.45
N ASN A 396 3.04 2.72 25.07
CA ASN A 396 3.24 1.43 24.39
C ASN A 396 3.94 1.61 23.04
N GLY A 397 3.49 2.59 22.26
CA GLY A 397 4.09 2.96 20.97
C GLY A 397 5.54 3.42 21.10
N LYS A 398 5.85 4.25 22.10
CA LYS A 398 7.22 4.68 22.40
C LYS A 398 8.10 3.49 22.78
N ARG A 399 7.63 2.63 23.67
CA ARG A 399 8.34 1.38 24.02
C ARG A 399 8.61 0.52 22.79
N HIS A 400 7.64 0.42 21.87
CA HIS A 400 7.82 -0.32 20.62
C HIS A 400 8.92 0.30 19.75
N ILE A 401 8.89 1.61 19.51
CA ILE A 401 9.93 2.31 18.73
C ILE A 401 11.33 2.12 19.35
N LEU A 402 11.46 2.32 20.66
CA LEU A 402 12.73 2.14 21.38
C LEU A 402 13.21 0.68 21.35
N LYS A 403 12.28 -0.28 21.43
CA LYS A 403 12.62 -1.70 21.28
C LYS A 403 13.17 -1.99 19.89
N LEU A 404 12.57 -1.43 18.84
CA LEU A 404 13.07 -1.56 17.47
C LEU A 404 14.47 -0.95 17.31
N GLU A 405 14.71 0.25 17.85
CA GLU A 405 16.06 0.87 17.85
C GLU A 405 17.09 0.05 18.62
N TYR A 406 16.69 -0.59 19.71
CA TYR A 406 17.58 -1.47 20.47
C TYR A 406 18.00 -2.71 19.66
N ILE A 407 17.08 -3.34 18.93
CA ILE A 407 17.38 -4.55 18.16
C ILE A 407 18.02 -4.26 16.79
N ARG A 408 17.76 -3.09 16.21
CA ARG A 408 18.34 -2.64 14.93
C ARG A 408 19.61 -1.83 15.19
N LYS A 409 20.74 -2.52 15.31
CA LYS A 409 22.05 -1.89 15.61
C LYS A 409 22.68 -1.16 14.42
N ASP A 410 22.12 -1.38 13.23
CA ASP A 410 22.56 -0.84 11.93
C ASP A 410 21.99 0.54 11.60
N VAL A 411 21.21 1.14 12.51
CA VAL A 411 20.57 2.44 12.27
C VAL A 411 21.53 3.58 12.64
N LYS A 412 21.80 4.48 11.70
CA LYS A 412 22.72 5.62 11.87
C LYS A 412 22.23 6.66 12.88
N ILE A 413 20.91 6.85 12.93
CA ILE A 413 20.24 7.83 13.79
C ILE A 413 19.08 7.17 14.53
N LYS A 414 18.68 7.77 15.64
CA LYS A 414 17.49 7.39 16.41
C LYS A 414 16.44 8.48 16.35
N ILE A 415 15.23 8.17 16.79
CA ILE A 415 14.10 9.10 16.88
C ILE A 415 14.48 10.35 17.68
N GLU A 416 15.22 10.20 18.77
CA GLU A 416 15.70 11.33 19.61
C GLU A 416 16.69 12.25 18.88
N ASN A 417 17.33 11.78 17.81
CA ASN A 417 18.18 12.63 16.97
C ASN A 417 17.39 13.39 15.90
N ILE A 418 16.13 13.01 15.65
CA ILE A 418 15.25 13.61 14.65
C ILE A 418 14.31 14.64 15.30
N LEU A 419 13.72 14.30 16.44
CA LEU A 419 12.74 15.15 17.11
C LEU A 419 13.41 16.36 17.76
N THR A 420 12.75 17.53 17.69
CA THR A 420 13.22 18.78 18.31
C THR A 420 12.06 19.58 18.90
N GLY A 421 12.37 20.56 19.77
CA GLY A 421 11.40 21.49 20.36
C GLY A 421 10.28 20.79 21.14
N ASP A 422 9.06 21.33 21.07
CA ASP A 422 7.88 20.82 21.79
C ASP A 422 7.58 19.35 21.50
N VAL A 423 7.91 18.86 20.30
CA VAL A 423 7.74 17.46 19.93
C VAL A 423 8.70 16.55 20.69
N LEU A 424 9.96 16.97 20.86
CA LEU A 424 10.94 16.22 21.66
C LEU A 424 10.57 16.26 23.14
N ASP A 425 10.10 17.41 23.64
CA ASP A 425 9.63 17.54 25.01
C ASP A 425 8.42 16.65 25.27
N TRP A 426 7.43 16.63 24.36
CA TRP A 426 6.32 15.69 24.42
C TRP A 426 6.80 14.24 24.40
N TRP A 427 7.69 13.88 23.47
CA TRP A 427 8.26 12.55 23.38
C TRP A 427 8.94 12.12 24.68
N ASN A 428 9.67 13.01 25.35
CA ASN A 428 10.34 12.71 26.61
C ASN A 428 9.38 12.54 27.78
N ASN A 429 8.23 13.25 27.76
CA ASN A 429 7.23 13.24 28.83
C ASN A 429 6.16 12.16 28.70
N ILE A 430 6.05 11.47 27.55
CA ILE A 430 5.19 10.28 27.42
C ILE A 430 5.78 9.04 28.07
#